data_AF-A0A7X6MXC4-F1
#
_entry.id   AF-A0A7X6MXC4-F1
#
_cell.length_a   1.000
_cell.length_b   1.000
_cell.length_c   1.000
_cell.angle_alpha   90.00
_cell.angle_beta   90.00
_cell.angle_gamma   90.00
#
_symmetry.space_group_name_H-M   'P 1'
#
loop_
_entity.id
_entity.type
_entity.pdbx_description
1 polymer ?
#
loop_
_entity_poly.entity_id
_entity_poly.type
_entity_poly.pdbx_seq_one_letter_code
_entity_poly.pdbx_strand_id
1 'polypeptide(L)'
;MLVIIGGSGMLFEASRILTQESSNPVILCGRHRERYEPILLENEKAQFVLFDFSKKEDFQRLEVLLDSSKTPLTLLAWVHSPYYPYLVDLIKGLGSAIKDVYLVKGSSNHPFLIEMMESQRLVTIQLGRHQTEDRWLTNHEISQQVVETIQDYQDH
;
A
#
# COMPACT_ATOMS: atom_id res chain seq x y z
N MET A 1 11.77 4.57 1.33
CA MET A 1 11.48 3.12 1.23
C MET A 1 9.99 2.99 0.97
N LEU A 2 9.60 2.10 0.06
CA LEU A 2 8.19 1.84 -0.27
C LEU A 2 7.73 0.56 0.44
N VAL A 3 6.58 0.62 1.11
CA VAL A 3 5.95 -0.54 1.74
C VAL A 3 4.60 -0.74 1.09
N ILE A 4 4.35 -1.93 0.54
CA ILE A 4 3.11 -2.29 -0.15
C ILE A 4 2.40 -3.37 0.66
N ILE A 5 1.29 -3.03 1.31
CA ILE A 5 0.43 -3.97 2.02
C ILE A 5 -0.69 -4.43 1.09
N GLY A 6 -0.67 -5.73 0.77
CA GLY A 6 -1.54 -6.32 -0.22
C GLY A 6 -0.96 -6.18 -1.63
N GLY A 7 -1.82 -6.24 -2.63
CA GLY A 7 -1.44 -5.97 -4.02
C GLY A 7 -0.89 -7.11 -4.85
N SER A 8 -0.93 -8.37 -4.38
CA SER A 8 -0.71 -9.55 -5.23
C SER A 8 -1.90 -9.93 -6.13
N GLY A 9 -3.03 -9.21 -6.00
CA GLY A 9 -4.25 -9.43 -6.78
C GLY A 9 -4.47 -8.33 -7.81
N MET A 10 -5.57 -7.58 -7.67
CA MET A 10 -5.93 -6.52 -8.63
C MET A 10 -4.89 -5.39 -8.75
N LEU A 11 -4.02 -5.21 -7.74
CA LEU A 11 -2.92 -4.23 -7.77
C LEU A 11 -1.56 -4.83 -8.12
N PHE A 12 -1.51 -6.05 -8.68
CA PHE A 12 -0.24 -6.70 -8.99
C PHE A 12 0.59 -5.88 -9.97
N GLU A 13 -0.05 -5.39 -11.03
CA GLU A 13 0.62 -4.58 -12.04
C GLU A 13 1.12 -3.26 -11.45
N ALA A 14 0.31 -2.57 -10.64
CA ALA A 14 0.75 -1.38 -9.90
C ALA A 14 1.95 -1.69 -8.99
N SER A 15 1.88 -2.78 -8.23
CA SER A 15 2.96 -3.18 -7.31
C SER A 15 4.26 -3.46 -8.08
N ARG A 16 4.17 -4.08 -9.26
CA ARG A 16 5.32 -4.35 -10.12
C ARG A 16 5.92 -3.06 -10.67
N ILE A 17 5.12 -2.17 -11.25
CA ILE A 17 5.58 -0.89 -11.83
C ILE A 17 6.25 -0.03 -10.75
N LEU A 18 5.55 0.19 -9.63
CA LEU A 18 6.08 0.99 -8.51
C LEU A 18 7.37 0.40 -7.94
N THR A 19 7.49 -0.93 -7.93
CA THR A 19 8.73 -1.59 -7.48
C THR A 19 9.88 -1.36 -8.46
N GLN A 20 9.62 -1.47 -9.77
CA GLN A 20 10.62 -1.22 -10.82
C GLN A 20 11.09 0.23 -10.86
N GLU A 21 10.19 1.19 -10.64
CA GLU A 21 10.49 2.62 -10.64
C GLU A 21 11.12 3.11 -9.33
N SER A 22 10.94 2.38 -8.22
CA SER A 22 11.48 2.78 -6.92
C SER A 22 13.01 2.76 -6.89
N SER A 23 13.59 3.93 -6.61
CA SER A 23 15.02 4.06 -6.30
C SER A 23 15.39 3.44 -4.95
N ASN A 24 14.43 3.35 -4.02
CA ASN A 24 14.57 2.86 -2.66
C ASN A 24 14.20 1.37 -2.52
N PRO A 25 14.60 0.71 -1.41
CA PRO A 25 14.10 -0.62 -1.05
C PRO A 25 12.57 -0.67 -1.01
N VAL A 26 12.02 -1.82 -1.42
CA VAL A 26 10.58 -2.08 -1.46
C VAL A 26 10.25 -3.30 -0.62
N ILE A 27 9.28 -3.17 0.28
CA ILE A 27 8.77 -4.26 1.10
C ILE A 27 7.37 -4.62 0.61
N LEU A 28 7.21 -5.86 0.15
CA LEU A 28 5.96 -6.43 -0.33
C LEU A 28 5.35 -7.29 0.78
N CYS A 29 4.22 -6.87 1.32
CA CYS A 29 3.54 -7.53 2.42
C CYS A 29 2.31 -8.30 1.92
N GLY A 30 2.29 -9.62 2.11
CA GLY A 30 1.14 -10.44 1.76
C GLY A 30 1.20 -11.87 2.30
N ARG A 31 0.14 -12.65 2.07
CA ARG A 31 0.01 -14.03 2.59
C ARG A 31 0.76 -15.08 1.77
N HIS A 32 1.02 -14.76 0.49
CA HIS A 32 1.43 -15.71 -0.54
C HIS A 32 2.64 -15.15 -1.29
N ARG A 33 3.84 -15.60 -0.94
CA ARG A 33 5.10 -15.14 -1.56
C ARG A 33 5.12 -15.42 -3.06
N GLU A 34 4.61 -16.59 -3.45
CA GLU A 34 4.54 -17.08 -4.83
C GLU A 34 3.82 -16.10 -5.76
N ARG A 35 2.88 -15.30 -5.25
CA ARG A 35 2.17 -14.29 -6.05
C ARG A 35 3.00 -13.04 -6.34
N TYR A 36 4.10 -12.83 -5.63
CA TYR A 36 5.04 -11.74 -5.87
C TYR A 36 6.32 -12.20 -6.54
N GLU A 37 6.46 -13.50 -6.83
CA GLU A 37 7.67 -14.08 -7.40
C GLU A 37 8.17 -13.36 -8.66
N PRO A 38 7.33 -12.95 -9.63
CA PRO A 38 7.83 -12.18 -10.76
C PRO A 38 8.50 -10.85 -10.35
N ILE A 39 7.94 -10.14 -9.37
CA ILE A 39 8.51 -8.88 -8.86
C ILE A 39 9.83 -9.13 -8.14
N LEU A 40 9.88 -10.19 -7.32
CA LEU A 40 11.07 -10.55 -6.54
C LEU A 40 12.23 -11.03 -7.41
N LEU A 41 11.93 -11.69 -8.54
CA LEU A 41 12.95 -12.14 -9.50
C LEU A 41 13.48 -11.00 -10.37
N GLU A 42 12.63 -10.02 -10.68
CA GLU A 42 12.97 -8.87 -11.52
C GLU A 42 13.67 -7.74 -10.75
N ASN A 43 13.55 -7.71 -9.42
CA ASN A 43 14.02 -6.57 -8.62
C ASN A 43 14.68 -7.00 -7.30
N GLU A 44 16.01 -6.87 -7.24
CA GLU A 44 16.82 -7.23 -6.06
C GLU A 44 16.55 -6.36 -4.82
N LYS A 45 15.93 -5.18 -5.00
CA LYS A 45 15.58 -4.27 -3.91
C LYS A 45 14.24 -4.63 -3.27
N ALA A 46 13.49 -5.55 -3.89
CA ALA A 46 12.22 -6.01 -3.38
C ALA A 46 12.42 -7.14 -2.37
N GLN A 47 11.82 -6.98 -1.20
CA GLN A 47 11.78 -7.99 -0.16
C GLN A 47 10.34 -8.37 0.14
N PHE A 48 10.11 -9.66 0.40
CA PHE A 48 8.79 -10.15 0.79
C PHE A 48 8.71 -10.33 2.29
N VAL A 49 7.60 -9.87 2.88
CA VAL A 49 7.24 -10.09 4.28
C VAL A 49 5.91 -10.82 4.32
N LEU A 50 5.91 -11.98 5.00
CA LEU A 50 4.66 -12.70 5.26
C LEU A 50 3.77 -11.85 6.16
N PHE A 51 2.61 -11.47 5.65
CA PHE A 51 1.72 -10.52 6.28
C PHE A 51 0.25 -10.82 5.96
N ASP A 52 -0.55 -10.93 7.01
CA ASP A 52 -2.00 -11.07 6.97
C ASP A 52 -2.63 -9.84 7.66
N PHE A 53 -3.20 -8.94 6.85
CA PHE A 53 -3.83 -7.71 7.36
C PHE A 53 -5.03 -7.97 8.28
N SER A 54 -5.51 -9.22 8.38
CA SER A 54 -6.57 -9.56 9.34
C SER A 54 -6.04 -9.80 10.76
N LYS A 55 -4.72 -9.87 10.94
CA LYS A 55 -4.06 -10.18 12.21
C LYS A 55 -3.32 -8.96 12.75
N LYS A 56 -3.66 -8.54 13.98
CA LYS A 56 -3.01 -7.39 14.61
C LYS A 56 -1.51 -7.61 14.81
N GLU A 57 -1.12 -8.85 15.11
CA GLU A 57 0.26 -9.25 15.38
C GLU A 57 1.16 -9.05 14.14
N ASP A 58 0.61 -9.12 12.94
CA ASP A 58 1.35 -8.92 11.70
C ASP A 58 1.70 -7.44 11.52
N PHE A 59 0.81 -6.51 11.89
CA PHE A 59 1.11 -5.07 11.93
C PHE A 59 2.18 -4.75 12.96
N GLN A 60 2.12 -5.33 14.16
CA GLN A 60 3.13 -5.11 15.21
C GLN A 60 4.51 -5.61 14.78
N ARG A 61 4.58 -6.78 14.12
CA ARG A 61 5.86 -7.30 13.59
C ARG A 61 6.40 -6.42 12.46
N LEU A 62 5.52 -5.90 11.60
CA LEU A 62 5.89 -4.98 10.54
C LEU A 62 6.38 -3.64 11.10
N GLU A 63 5.75 -3.11 12.14
CA GLU A 63 6.19 -1.90 12.84
C GLU A 63 7.62 -2.04 13.35
N VAL A 64 7.92 -3.12 14.10
CA VAL A 64 9.27 -3.40 14.60
C VAL A 64 10.30 -3.53 13.47
N LEU A 65 9.92 -4.15 12.36
CA LEU A 65 10.79 -4.26 11.19
C LEU A 65 11.11 -2.88 10.59
N LEU A 66 10.11 -2.02 10.46
CA LEU A 66 10.21 -0.72 9.79
C LEU A 66 10.83 0.37 10.66
N ASP A 67 10.62 0.34 11.98
CA ASP A 67 11.18 1.29 12.95
C ASP A 67 12.72 1.26 12.97
N SER A 68 13.31 0.11 12.61
CA SER A 68 14.77 -0.02 12.46
C SER A 68 15.34 0.75 11.25
N SER A 69 14.48 1.24 10.35
CA SER A 69 14.92 1.92 9.13
C SER A 69 15.09 3.43 9.36
N LYS A 70 16.24 3.98 8.97
CA LYS A 70 16.49 5.45 8.98
C LYS A 70 15.91 6.16 7.76
N THR A 71 15.13 5.46 6.94
CA THR A 71 14.68 5.92 5.63
C THR A 71 13.21 6.32 5.69
N PRO A 72 12.83 7.51 5.21
CA PRO A 72 11.43 7.89 5.11
C PRO A 72 10.61 6.83 4.39
N LEU A 73 9.43 6.52 4.93
CA LEU A 73 8.53 5.47 4.47
C LEU A 73 7.37 6.07 3.67
N THR A 74 7.11 5.46 2.52
CA THR A 74 5.86 5.62 1.79
C THR A 74 5.09 4.32 1.91
N LEU A 75 3.84 4.38 2.36
CA LEU A 75 2.99 3.23 2.59
C LEU A 75 1.87 3.18 1.57
N LEU A 76 1.83 2.16 0.72
CA LEU A 76 0.68 1.82 -0.12
C LEU A 76 -0.08 0.67 0.53
N ALA A 77 -1.28 0.93 1.02
CA ALA A 77 -2.09 -0.06 1.73
C ALA A 77 -3.39 -0.33 1.00
N TRP A 78 -3.64 -1.60 0.68
CA TRP A 78 -4.95 -2.10 0.28
C TRP A 78 -5.46 -3.08 1.33
N VAL A 79 -6.24 -2.55 2.27
CA VAL A 79 -6.75 -3.26 3.44
C VAL A 79 -8.27 -3.12 3.49
N HIS A 80 -8.99 -4.16 3.91
CA HIS A 80 -10.43 -4.07 4.09
C HIS A 80 -10.79 -3.26 5.36
N SER A 81 -11.90 -2.53 5.29
CA SER A 81 -12.30 -1.59 6.34
C SER A 81 -12.39 -2.13 7.78
N PRO A 82 -12.76 -3.40 8.04
CA PRO A 82 -12.74 -3.93 9.41
C PRO A 82 -11.36 -3.90 10.07
N TYR A 83 -10.29 -3.81 9.27
CA TYR A 83 -8.89 -3.86 9.72
C TYR A 83 -8.19 -2.50 9.67
N TYR A 84 -8.91 -1.42 9.32
CA TYR A 84 -8.36 -0.06 9.39
C TYR A 84 -7.81 0.32 10.77
N PRO A 85 -8.39 -0.10 11.91
CA PRO A 85 -7.79 0.20 13.21
C PRO A 85 -6.35 -0.29 13.34
N TYR A 86 -6.01 -1.46 12.78
CA TYR A 86 -4.64 -2.00 12.85
C TYR A 86 -3.67 -1.23 11.95
N LEU A 87 -4.15 -0.78 10.78
CA LEU A 87 -3.37 0.09 9.90
C LEU A 87 -3.11 1.45 10.55
N VAL A 88 -4.10 2.01 11.24
CA VAL A 88 -3.94 3.27 11.99
C VAL A 88 -2.96 3.10 13.15
N ASP A 89 -3.03 2.00 13.89
CA ASP A 89 -2.07 1.69 14.97
C ASP A 89 -0.63 1.63 14.42
N LEU A 90 -0.41 0.96 13.29
CA LEU A 90 0.90 0.92 12.61
C LEU A 90 1.38 2.31 12.20
N ILE A 91 0.52 3.13 11.60
CA ILE A 91 0.88 4.49 11.16
C ILE A 91 1.29 5.35 12.36
N LYS A 92 0.56 5.24 13.47
CA LYS A 92 0.88 5.94 14.71
C LYS A 92 2.18 5.47 15.34
N GLY A 93 2.41 4.16 15.35
CA GLY A 93 3.63 3.55 15.87
C GLY A 93 4.88 4.04 15.14
N LEU A 94 4.80 4.11 13.81
CA LEU A 94 5.89 4.62 12.96
C LEU A 94 6.03 6.15 12.98
N GLY A 95 4.98 6.87 13.36
CA GLY A 95 5.01 8.31 13.58
C GLY A 95 5.56 9.09 12.39
N SER A 96 6.62 9.89 12.62
CA SER A 96 7.25 10.73 11.59
C SER A 96 8.11 9.96 10.59
N ALA A 97 8.34 8.66 10.79
CA ALA A 97 9.02 7.84 9.79
C ALA A 97 8.18 7.67 8.53
N ILE A 98 6.84 7.70 8.65
CA ILE A 98 5.92 7.70 7.52
C ILE A 98 5.74 9.12 7.00
N LYS A 99 6.06 9.32 5.72
CA LYS A 99 5.84 10.58 5.02
C LYS A 99 4.48 10.59 4.32
N ASP A 100 4.23 9.54 3.54
CA ASP A 100 3.08 9.44 2.65
C ASP A 100 2.35 8.11 2.86
N VAL A 101 1.03 8.16 2.90
CA VAL A 101 0.15 6.99 2.97
C VAL A 101 -0.84 7.06 1.81
N TYR A 102 -0.80 6.03 0.97
CA TYR A 102 -1.75 5.79 -0.10
C TYR A 102 -2.67 4.66 0.32
N LEU A 103 -3.91 4.99 0.65
CA LEU A 103 -4.93 4.01 1.03
C LEU A 103 -5.81 3.69 -0.17
N VAL A 104 -5.73 2.45 -0.66
CA VAL A 104 -6.64 1.95 -1.68
C VAL A 104 -7.90 1.43 -1.03
N LYS A 105 -9.05 1.96 -1.43
CA LYS A 105 -10.37 1.57 -0.93
C LYS A 105 -11.14 0.82 -2.00
N GLY A 106 -11.79 -0.28 -1.60
CA GLY A 106 -12.84 -0.89 -2.43
C GLY A 106 -14.10 -0.02 -2.43
N SER A 107 -15.16 -0.45 -3.11
CA SER A 107 -16.41 0.32 -3.32
C SER A 107 -17.20 0.70 -2.06
N SER A 108 -16.80 0.26 -0.87
CA SER A 108 -17.47 0.63 0.36
C SER A 108 -17.08 2.04 0.80
N ASN A 109 -18.09 2.87 1.06
CA ASN A 109 -17.94 4.22 1.61
C ASN A 109 -17.55 4.24 3.09
N HIS A 110 -16.93 3.18 3.62
CA HIS A 110 -16.52 3.20 5.02
C HIS A 110 -15.51 4.32 5.24
N PRO A 111 -15.77 5.25 6.19
CA PRO A 111 -14.85 6.32 6.48
C PRO A 111 -13.56 5.72 7.03
N PHE A 112 -12.43 6.15 6.46
CA PHE A 112 -11.14 5.95 7.11
C PHE A 112 -11.01 7.02 8.22
N LEU A 113 -10.34 6.70 9.32
CA LEU A 113 -10.20 7.61 10.46
C LEU A 113 -9.15 8.69 10.16
N ILE A 114 -9.43 9.54 9.15
CA ILE A 114 -8.54 10.59 8.63
C ILE A 114 -8.08 11.54 9.75
N GLU A 115 -8.97 11.83 10.70
CA GLU A 115 -8.70 12.68 11.87
C GLU A 115 -7.53 12.18 12.73
N MET A 116 -7.11 10.93 12.58
CA MET A 116 -6.00 10.35 13.34
C MET A 116 -4.62 10.54 12.67
N MET A 117 -4.56 11.17 11.49
CA MET A 117 -3.34 11.34 10.68
C MET A 117 -2.90 12.81 10.55
N GLU A 118 -2.76 13.52 11.67
CA GLU A 118 -2.47 14.96 11.68
C GLU A 118 -1.10 15.35 11.10
N SER A 119 -0.17 14.40 10.91
CA SER A 119 1.22 14.69 10.50
C SER A 119 1.68 14.00 9.21
N GLN A 120 0.88 13.10 8.64
CA GLN A 120 1.23 12.34 7.43
C GLN A 120 0.31 12.71 6.27
N ARG A 121 0.88 12.77 5.06
CA ARG A 121 0.07 12.99 3.85
C ARG A 121 -0.75 11.72 3.56
N LEU A 122 -2.07 11.79 3.74
CA LEU A 122 -2.98 10.71 3.37
C LEU A 122 -3.61 10.98 2.01
N VAL A 123 -3.43 10.04 1.09
CA VAL A 123 -4.10 10.01 -0.21
C VAL A 123 -4.99 8.77 -0.25
N THR A 124 -6.26 8.97 -0.56
CA THR A 124 -7.22 7.88 -0.68
C THR A 124 -7.52 7.62 -2.16
N ILE A 125 -7.27 6.39 -2.61
CA ILE A 125 -7.55 5.93 -3.97
C ILE A 125 -8.82 5.08 -3.92
N GLN A 126 -9.93 5.62 -4.41
CA GLN A 126 -11.22 4.94 -4.41
C GLN A 126 -11.38 4.10 -5.67
N LEU A 127 -11.35 2.77 -5.52
CA LEU A 127 -11.67 1.85 -6.60
C LEU A 127 -13.19 1.77 -6.78
N GLY A 128 -13.66 1.68 -8.02
CA GLY A 128 -15.08 1.81 -8.31
C GLY A 128 -15.50 1.35 -9.71
N ARG A 129 -16.68 1.80 -10.12
CA ARG A 129 -17.19 1.61 -11.48
C ARG A 129 -16.49 2.57 -12.44
N HIS A 130 -16.42 2.18 -13.70
CA HIS A 130 -15.94 3.04 -14.76
C HIS A 130 -16.81 4.32 -14.82
N GLN A 131 -16.19 5.48 -15.01
CA GLN A 131 -16.91 6.77 -14.91
C GLN A 131 -17.95 6.96 -16.02
N THR A 132 -17.69 6.39 -17.20
CA THR A 132 -18.53 6.56 -18.39
C THR A 132 -19.24 5.27 -18.83
N GLU A 133 -18.85 4.12 -18.31
CA GLU A 133 -19.39 2.81 -18.70
C GLU A 133 -20.00 2.14 -17.48
N ASP A 134 -21.16 1.49 -17.64
CA ASP A 134 -21.85 0.83 -16.52
C ASP A 134 -21.20 -0.53 -16.16
N ARG A 135 -19.89 -0.56 -15.97
CA ARG A 135 -19.11 -1.75 -15.61
C ARG A 135 -18.12 -1.48 -14.48
N TRP A 136 -17.56 -2.53 -13.91
CA TRP A 136 -16.41 -2.44 -13.01
C TRP A 136 -15.14 -2.11 -13.80
N LEU A 137 -14.20 -1.43 -13.14
CA LEU A 137 -12.85 -1.27 -13.65
C LEU A 137 -12.17 -2.65 -13.72
N THR A 138 -11.36 -2.83 -14.76
CA THR A 138 -10.46 -3.96 -14.93
C THR A 138 -9.28 -3.82 -13.97
N ASN A 139 -8.56 -4.92 -13.72
CA ASN A 139 -7.35 -4.89 -12.89
C ASN A 139 -6.28 -3.93 -13.45
N HIS A 140 -6.22 -3.80 -14.79
CA HIS A 140 -5.29 -2.90 -15.47
C HIS A 140 -5.66 -1.44 -15.18
N GLU A 141 -6.92 -1.05 -15.38
CA GLU A 141 -7.40 0.31 -15.07
C GLU A 141 -7.22 0.65 -13.58
N ILE A 142 -7.53 -0.30 -12.69
CA ILE A 142 -7.30 -0.16 -11.25
C ILE A 142 -5.81 0.08 -10.94
N SER A 143 -4.93 -0.69 -11.56
CA SER A 143 -3.49 -0.56 -11.34
C SER A 143 -2.94 0.75 -11.89
N GLN A 144 -3.38 1.14 -13.09
CA GLN A 144 -3.00 2.40 -13.72
C GLN A 144 -3.42 3.60 -12.86
N GLN A 145 -4.67 3.63 -12.38
CA GLN A 145 -5.15 4.69 -11.50
C GLN A 145 -4.27 4.85 -10.24
N VAL A 146 -3.81 3.74 -9.67
CA VAL A 146 -2.96 3.74 -8.47
C VAL A 146 -1.56 4.27 -8.78
N VAL A 147 -0.96 3.84 -9.90
CA VAL A 147 0.35 4.32 -10.34
C VAL A 147 0.32 5.82 -10.60
N GLU A 148 -0.64 6.29 -11.41
CA GLU A 148 -0.81 7.71 -11.75
C GLU A 148 -1.00 8.56 -10.49
N THR A 149 -1.87 8.13 -9.57
CA THR A 149 -2.09 8.87 -8.32
C THR A 149 -0.83 8.97 -7.46
N ILE A 150 0.01 7.94 -7.42
CA ILE A 150 1.26 7.98 -6.64
C ILE A 150 2.29 8.88 -7.32
N GLN A 151 2.43 8.78 -8.64
CA GLN A 151 3.39 9.59 -9.41
C GLN A 151 3.04 11.07 -9.35
N ASP A 152 1.77 11.43 -9.58
CA ASP A 152 1.29 12.82 -9.50
C ASP A 152 1.60 13.46 -8.13
N TYR A 153 1.51 12.67 -7.06
CA TYR A 153 1.75 13.15 -5.69
C TYR A 153 3.22 13.16 -5.29
N GLN A 154 4.11 12.46 -6.02
CA GLN A 154 5.56 12.52 -5.79
C GLN A 154 6.21 13.73 -6.47
N ASP A 155 5.62 14.23 -7.56
CA ASP A 155 6.10 15.40 -8.30
C ASP A 155 5.67 16.76 -7.69
N HIS A 156 4.89 16.75 -6.60
CA HIS A 156 4.39 17.93 -5.87
C HIS A 156 4.77 17.90 -4.38
#